data_AF-A0A455UHH4-F1
#
_entry.id   AF-A0A455UHH4-F1
#
_cell.length_a   1.000
_cell.length_b   1.000
_cell.length_c   1.000
_cell.angle_alpha   90.00
_cell.angle_beta   90.00
_cell.angle_gamma   90.00
#
_symmetry.space_group_name_H-M   'P 1'
#
loop_
_entity.id
_entity.type
_entity.pdbx_description
1 polymer ?
#
loop_
_entity_poly.entity_id
_entity_poly.type
_entity_poly.pdbx_seq_one_letter_code
_entity_poly.pdbx_strand_id
1 'polypeptide(L)'
;MGMNTAMDMEAKQHCPKARVVYDLFHVVAKFGREVIDRVRVYQANRLRENHAGRRVIKRSRWLLLRNRTNLDPEQAVKLDVLLAAKEPLTTVYLLKS
;
A
#
# COMPACT_ATOMS: atom_id res chain seq x y z
N MET A 1 14.57 1.55 -10.90
CA MET A 1 15.31 2.62 -10.20
C MET A 1 14.38 3.14 -9.10
N GLY A 2 14.55 2.78 -7.83
CA GLY A 2 13.65 3.27 -6.78
C GLY A 2 13.91 4.74 -6.45
N MET A 3 12.99 5.40 -5.74
CA MET A 3 13.25 6.68 -5.08
C MET A 3 14.39 6.50 -4.07
N ASN A 4 15.63 6.85 -4.47
CA ASN A 4 16.83 6.67 -3.66
C ASN A 4 17.51 8.02 -3.43
N THR A 5 17.56 8.44 -2.16
CA THR A 5 18.16 9.69 -1.71
C THR A 5 19.61 9.87 -2.16
N ALA A 6 20.42 8.80 -2.16
CA ALA A 6 21.82 8.89 -2.57
C ALA A 6 21.94 9.29 -4.05
N MET A 7 21.15 8.66 -4.91
CA MET A 7 21.14 8.95 -6.34
C MET A 7 20.59 10.35 -6.64
N ASP A 8 19.58 10.80 -5.89
CA ASP A 8 19.06 12.15 -6.02
C ASP A 8 20.11 13.21 -5.65
N MET A 9 20.98 12.94 -4.66
CA MET A 9 22.09 13.82 -4.29
C MET A 9 23.16 13.89 -5.38
N GLU A 10 23.60 12.74 -5.89
CA GLU A 10 24.57 12.67 -6.99
C GLU A 10 24.05 13.37 -8.26
N ALA A 11 22.77 13.14 -8.60
CA ALA A 11 22.15 13.78 -9.75
C ALA A 11 22.10 15.31 -9.61
N LYS A 12 21.82 15.83 -8.41
CA LYS A 12 21.85 17.28 -8.15
C LYS A 12 23.25 17.86 -8.26
N GLN A 13 24.27 17.14 -7.79
CA GLN A 13 25.65 17.59 -7.80
C GLN A 13 26.25 17.59 -9.22
N HIS A 14 26.07 16.49 -9.95
CA HIS A 14 26.71 16.30 -11.26
C HIS A 14 25.86 16.80 -12.43
N CYS A 15 24.54 16.86 -12.27
CA CYS A 15 23.59 17.27 -13.31
C CYS A 15 22.61 18.33 -12.77
N PRO A 16 23.08 19.54 -12.40
CA PRO A 16 22.25 20.55 -11.69
C PRO A 16 21.05 21.06 -12.51
N LYS A 17 21.07 20.89 -13.84
CA LYS A 17 19.95 21.25 -14.72
C LYS A 17 18.97 20.10 -14.95
N ALA A 18 19.31 18.87 -14.57
CA ALA A 18 18.43 17.72 -14.72
C ALA A 18 17.27 17.79 -13.71
N ARG A 19 16.12 17.26 -14.11
CA ARG A 19 14.96 17.10 -13.22
C ARG A 19 14.84 15.63 -12.85
N VAL A 20 14.72 15.35 -11.55
CA VAL A 20 14.32 14.03 -11.07
C VAL A 20 12.82 13.88 -11.28
N VAL A 21 12.42 12.89 -12.07
CA VAL A 21 11.02 12.56 -12.35
C VAL A 21 10.79 11.12 -11.91
N TYR A 22 9.79 10.91 -11.07
CA TYR A 22 9.33 9.57 -10.72
C TYR A 22 8.11 9.23 -11.55
N ASP A 23 8.12 8.08 -12.20
CA ASP A 23 6.92 7.55 -12.80
C ASP A 23 5.90 7.11 -11.73
N LEU A 24 4.63 7.03 -12.15
CA LEU A 24 3.51 6.65 -11.30
C LEU A 24 3.72 5.30 -10.61
N PHE A 25 4.36 4.34 -11.29
CA PHE A 25 4.58 3.00 -10.74
C PHE A 25 5.44 3.07 -9.47
N HIS A 26 6.51 3.87 -9.45
CA HIS A 26 7.34 4.00 -8.25
C HIS A 26 6.59 4.68 -7.09
N VAL A 27 5.74 5.67 -7.38
CA VAL A 27 4.92 6.36 -6.37
C VAL A 27 3.92 5.39 -5.73
N VAL A 28 3.14 4.69 -6.55
CA VAL A 28 2.14 3.71 -6.09
C VAL A 28 2.81 2.56 -5.34
N ALA A 29 3.95 2.05 -5.83
CA ALA A 29 4.69 0.98 -5.17
C ALA A 29 5.22 1.41 -3.79
N LYS A 30 5.71 2.64 -3.65
CA LYS A 30 6.14 3.18 -2.34
C LYS A 30 4.96 3.39 -1.41
N PHE A 31 3.87 3.97 -1.91
CA PHE A 31 2.63 4.14 -1.13
C PHE A 31 2.10 2.80 -0.59
N GLY A 32 2.07 1.76 -1.43
CA GLY A 32 1.67 0.42 -1.01
C GLY A 32 2.58 -0.19 0.06
N ARG A 33 3.90 0.05 -0.03
CA ARG A 33 4.86 -0.44 0.97
C ARG A 33 4.83 0.34 2.29
N GLU A 34 4.77 1.67 2.23
CA GLU A 34 4.98 2.53 3.39
C GLU A 34 3.68 2.98 4.05
N VAL A 35 2.59 3.13 3.30
CA VAL A 35 1.32 3.64 3.83
C VAL A 35 0.35 2.50 4.07
N ILE A 36 -0.01 1.74 3.03
CA ILE A 36 -1.00 0.66 3.13
C ILE A 36 -0.57 -0.38 4.17
N ASP A 37 0.71 -0.78 4.15
CA ASP A 37 1.18 -1.78 5.11
C ASP A 37 1.20 -1.28 6.55
N ARG A 38 1.59 -0.03 6.79
CA ARG A 38 1.57 0.56 8.14
C ARG A 38 0.15 0.63 8.69
N VAL A 39 -0.81 1.11 7.88
CA VAL A 39 -2.21 1.16 8.29
C VAL A 39 -2.75 -0.24 8.55
N ARG A 40 -2.46 -1.22 7.69
CA ARG A 40 -2.84 -2.62 7.91
C ARG A 40 -2.29 -3.19 9.20
N VAL A 41 -1.01 -2.99 9.49
CA VAL A 41 -0.37 -3.44 10.74
C VAL A 41 -1.02 -2.76 11.95
N TYR A 42 -1.25 -1.45 11.87
CA TYR A 42 -1.92 -0.68 12.91
C TYR A 42 -3.34 -1.21 13.18
N GLN A 43 -4.16 -1.42 12.15
CA GLN A 43 -5.51 -1.97 12.28
C GLN A 43 -5.51 -3.40 12.83
N ALA A 44 -4.57 -4.25 12.41
CA ALA A 44 -4.41 -5.60 12.97
C ALA A 44 -4.03 -5.56 14.46
N ASN A 45 -3.22 -4.58 14.87
CA ASN A 45 -2.82 -4.42 16.26
C ASN A 45 -3.98 -3.96 17.16
N ARG A 46 -4.92 -3.17 16.65
CA ARG A 46 -6.15 -2.80 17.38
C ARG A 46 -7.05 -4.00 17.69
N LEU A 47 -6.90 -5.11 16.96
CA LEU A 47 -7.63 -6.36 17.19
C LEU A 47 -6.81 -7.38 17.98
N ARG A 48 -5.84 -6.96 18.81
CA ARG A 48 -4.97 -7.90 19.53
C ARG A 48 -5.71 -8.97 20.31
N GLU A 49 -6.79 -8.58 21.00
CA GLU A 49 -7.62 -9.49 21.80
C GLU A 49 -8.64 -10.27 20.96
N ASN A 50 -8.93 -9.82 19.72
CA ASN A 50 -9.77 -10.54 18.77
C ASN A 50 -8.91 -11.28 17.73
N HIS A 51 -8.44 -12.47 18.09
CA HIS A 51 -7.55 -13.28 17.26
C HIS A 51 -8.12 -13.58 15.87
N ALA A 52 -9.42 -13.88 15.76
CA ALA A 52 -10.06 -14.19 14.49
C ALA A 52 -10.04 -12.98 13.54
N GLY A 53 -10.49 -11.81 14.02
CA GLY A 53 -10.48 -10.57 13.24
C GLY A 53 -9.06 -10.10 12.89
N ARG A 54 -8.11 -10.25 13.83
CA ARG A 54 -6.69 -9.94 13.58
C ARG A 54 -6.07 -10.78 12.48
N ARG A 55 -6.44 -12.08 12.41
CA ARG A 55 -5.91 -13.00 11.38
C ARG A 55 -6.31 -12.58 9.98
N VAL A 56 -7.53 -12.07 9.79
CA VAL A 56 -8.04 -11.57 8.51
C VAL A 56 -7.18 -10.39 8.02
N ILE A 57 -6.93 -9.39 8.88
CA ILE A 57 -6.13 -8.20 8.50
C ILE A 57 -4.65 -8.54 8.31
N LYS A 58 -4.10 -9.49 9.09
CA LYS A 58 -2.68 -9.85 8.94
C LYS A 58 -2.36 -10.49 7.58
N ARG A 59 -3.30 -11.21 6.97
CA ARG A 59 -3.11 -11.93 5.70
C ARG A 59 -3.60 -11.16 4.46
N SER A 60 -4.10 -9.94 4.61
CA SER A 60 -4.74 -9.19 3.53
C SER A 60 -3.82 -8.31 2.68
N ARG A 61 -2.50 -8.28 2.93
CA ARG A 61 -1.57 -7.36 2.23
C ARG A 61 -1.71 -7.44 0.71
N TRP A 62 -1.60 -8.64 0.14
CA TRP A 62 -1.68 -8.82 -1.32
C TRP A 62 -3.05 -8.44 -1.90
N LEU A 63 -4.10 -8.67 -1.13
CA LEU A 63 -5.47 -8.32 -1.51
C LEU A 63 -5.65 -6.79 -1.61
N LEU A 64 -5.02 -6.03 -0.70
CA LEU A 64 -5.01 -4.57 -0.73
C LEU A 64 -4.13 -4.01 -1.86
N LEU A 65 -3.07 -4.74 -2.25
CA LEU A 65 -2.12 -4.28 -3.27
C LEU A 65 -2.55 -4.62 -4.70
N ARG A 66 -3.29 -5.70 -4.95
CA ARG A 66 -3.77 -6.05 -6.30
C ARG A 66 -4.74 -5.03 -6.87
N ASN A 67 -4.75 -4.92 -8.20
CA ASN A 67 -5.79 -4.21 -8.93
C ASN A 67 -7.10 -5.00 -8.84
N ARG A 68 -8.22 -4.30 -8.61
CA ARG A 68 -9.54 -4.93 -8.44
C ARG A 68 -9.93 -5.79 -9.64
N THR A 69 -9.59 -5.35 -10.85
CA THR A 69 -9.82 -6.07 -12.11
C THR A 69 -9.07 -7.39 -12.22
N ASN A 70 -8.01 -7.58 -11.43
CA ASN A 70 -7.16 -8.78 -11.44
C ASN A 70 -7.49 -9.73 -10.28
N LEU A 71 -8.58 -9.48 -9.56
CA LEU A 71 -9.06 -10.36 -8.50
C LEU A 71 -10.00 -11.40 -9.09
N ASP A 72 -9.88 -12.64 -8.62
CA ASP A 72 -10.94 -13.63 -8.83
C ASP A 72 -12.20 -13.26 -8.00
N PRO A 73 -13.37 -13.84 -8.31
CA PRO A 73 -14.62 -13.49 -7.62
C PRO A 73 -14.57 -13.68 -6.10
N GLU A 74 -13.87 -14.72 -5.62
CA GLU A 74 -13.76 -14.99 -4.18
C GLU A 74 -12.88 -13.93 -3.49
N GLN A 75 -11.79 -13.53 -4.14
CA GLN A 75 -10.93 -12.44 -3.69
C GLN A 75 -11.68 -11.10 -3.67
N ALA A 76 -12.49 -10.81 -4.69
CA ALA A 76 -13.28 -9.59 -4.73
C ALA A 76 -14.24 -9.49 -3.53
N VAL A 77 -14.96 -10.57 -3.21
CA VAL A 77 -15.83 -10.64 -2.03
C VAL A 77 -15.01 -10.47 -0.74
N LYS A 78 -13.88 -11.16 -0.60
CA LYS A 78 -12.99 -11.00 0.57
C LYS A 78 -12.49 -9.58 0.75
N LEU A 79 -12.20 -8.88 -0.36
CA LEU A 79 -11.76 -7.50 -0.33
C LEU A 79 -12.90 -6.60 0.14
N ASP A 80 -14.12 -6.77 -0.38
CA ASP A 80 -15.27 -5.96 0.01
C ASP A 80 -15.60 -6.11 1.49
N VAL A 81 -15.57 -7.34 2.01
CA VAL A 81 -15.76 -7.60 3.44
C VAL A 81 -14.67 -6.91 4.28
N LEU A 82 -13.41 -6.95 3.83
CA LEU A 82 -12.30 -6.29 4.53
C LEU A 82 -12.47 -4.77 4.58
N LEU A 83 -12.85 -4.15 3.45
CA LEU A 83 -13.02 -2.71 3.33
C LEU A 83 -14.25 -2.22 4.11
N ALA A 84 -15.36 -2.95 4.06
CA ALA A 84 -16.56 -2.64 4.85
C ALA A 84 -16.28 -2.66 6.36
N ALA A 85 -15.36 -3.51 6.83
CA ALA A 85 -15.06 -3.66 8.24
C ALA A 85 -14.14 -2.57 8.84
N LYS A 86 -13.39 -1.83 8.00
CA LYS A 86 -12.31 -0.93 8.45
C LYS A 86 -12.15 0.29 7.53
N GLU A 87 -12.76 1.41 7.92
CA GLU A 87 -12.65 2.70 7.20
C GLU A 87 -11.20 3.11 6.89
N PRO A 88 -10.21 3.00 7.81
CA PRO A 88 -8.85 3.42 7.48
C PRO A 88 -8.19 2.57 6.39
N LEU A 89 -8.54 1.28 6.29
CA LEU A 89 -8.08 0.41 5.21
C LEU A 89 -8.73 0.79 3.88
N THR A 90 -9.99 1.16 3.90
CA THR A 90 -10.73 1.66 2.73
C THR A 90 -10.11 2.93 2.19
N THR A 91 -9.83 3.89 3.06
CA THR A 91 -9.24 5.17 2.68
C THR A 91 -7.88 4.98 2.00
N VAL A 92 -6.97 4.19 2.59
CA VAL A 92 -5.67 3.93 1.92
C VAL A 92 -5.78 3.05 0.68
N TYR A 93 -6.79 2.19 0.59
CA TYR A 93 -7.04 1.41 -0.62
C TYR A 93 -7.48 2.30 -1.79
N LEU A 94 -8.39 3.25 -1.52
CA LEU A 94 -8.88 4.21 -2.52
C LEU A 94 -7.77 5.17 -2.96
N LEU A 95 -6.91 5.63 -2.05
CA LEU A 95 -5.79 6.53 -2.37
C LEU A 95 -4.65 5.86 -3.17
N LYS A 96 -4.65 4.53 -3.30
CA LYS A 96 -3.73 3.81 -4.19
C LYS A 96 -4.03 4.03 -5.67
N SER A 97 -5.29 4.36 -5.97
CA SER A 97 -5.90 4.34 -7.31
C SER A 97 -5.48 5.54 -8.16
#